data_AF-A0A0F0HN88-F1
#
_entry.id   AF-A0A0F0HN88-F1
#
_cell.length_a   1.000
_cell.length_b   1.000
_cell.length_c   1.000
_cell.angle_alpha   90.00
_cell.angle_beta   90.00
_cell.angle_gamma   90.00
#
_symmetry.space_group_name_H-M   'P 1'
#
loop_
_entity.id
_entity.type
_entity.pdbx_description
1 polymer ?
#
loop_
_entity_poly.entity_id
_entity_poly.type
_entity_poly.pdbx_seq_one_letter_code
_entity_poly.pdbx_strand_id
1 'polypeptide(L)'
;DGRLDGLIHAPFATYAHQRWGLAAEARSPLDAEELPALLEAGRLAMLSVHPSIRTLDPQPPRAGGHLVLAVGADEGHLFIHNPSGFPNGSQSFARVPWADLGRFYAGRGIVLGSYAD
;
A
#
# COMPACT_ATOMS: atom_id res chain seq x y z
N ASP A 1 5.36 -1.23 28.30
CA ASP A 1 5.99 -0.03 27.69
C ASP A 1 5.10 0.68 26.66
N GLY A 2 3.80 0.34 26.55
CA GLY A 2 2.80 1.13 25.80
C GLY A 2 3.04 1.33 24.29
N ARG A 3 4.08 0.72 23.71
CA ARG A 3 4.42 0.87 22.29
C ARG A 3 3.39 0.14 21.43
N LEU A 4 2.73 0.89 20.55
CA LEU A 4 1.88 0.32 19.51
C LEU A 4 2.77 -0.31 18.44
N ASP A 5 2.71 -1.63 18.27
CA ASP A 5 3.49 -2.36 17.25
C ASP A 5 2.96 -2.15 15.81
N GLY A 6 1.86 -1.43 15.67
CA GLY A 6 1.18 -1.19 14.39
C GLY A 6 0.41 -2.43 13.91
N LEU A 7 -0.05 -2.37 12.66
CA LEU A 7 -0.78 -3.45 12.02
C LEU A 7 0.20 -4.51 11.50
N ILE A 8 0.04 -5.76 11.93
CA ILE A 8 0.82 -6.90 11.44
C ILE A 8 0.09 -7.51 10.23
N HIS A 9 0.78 -7.64 9.09
CA HIS A 9 0.13 -7.92 7.80
C HIS A 9 -0.63 -9.25 7.80
N ALA A 10 -0.01 -10.36 8.23
CA ALA A 10 -0.65 -11.69 8.18
C ALA A 10 -1.87 -11.79 9.12
N PRO A 11 -1.79 -11.39 10.42
CA PRO A 11 -2.96 -11.34 11.28
C PRO A 11 -4.08 -10.45 10.74
N PHE A 12 -3.75 -9.31 10.12
CA PHE A 12 -4.77 -8.47 9.49
C PHE A 12 -5.41 -9.13 8.27
N ALA A 13 -4.65 -9.81 7.41
CA ALA A 13 -5.19 -10.55 6.28
C ALA A 13 -6.16 -11.64 6.75
N THR A 14 -5.78 -12.41 7.78
CA THR A 14 -6.68 -13.39 8.42
C THR A 14 -7.95 -12.73 8.97
N TYR A 15 -7.80 -11.60 9.67
CA TYR A 15 -8.94 -10.85 10.20
C TYR A 15 -9.87 -10.34 9.09
N ALA A 16 -9.32 -9.80 8.01
CA ALA A 16 -10.08 -9.27 6.88
C ALA A 16 -10.95 -10.36 6.24
N HIS A 17 -10.38 -11.55 6.08
CA HIS A 17 -11.11 -12.73 5.62
C HIS A 17 -12.18 -13.17 6.61
N GLN A 18 -11.84 -13.39 7.89
CA GLN A 18 -12.79 -13.92 8.87
C GLN A 18 -13.94 -12.97 9.20
N ARG A 19 -13.66 -11.67 9.26
CA ARG A 19 -14.65 -10.66 9.70
C ARG A 19 -15.53 -10.16 8.57
N TRP A 20 -14.97 -10.06 7.36
CA TRP A 20 -15.60 -9.39 6.22
C TRP A 20 -15.74 -10.29 4.99
N GLY A 21 -15.20 -11.51 5.00
CA GLY A 21 -15.21 -12.41 3.85
C GLY A 21 -14.28 -11.95 2.72
N LEU A 22 -13.45 -10.94 2.90
CA LEU A 22 -12.57 -10.42 1.85
C LEU A 22 -11.39 -11.37 1.62
N ALA A 23 -11.09 -11.72 0.37
CA ALA A 23 -9.82 -12.35 0.06
C ALA A 23 -8.69 -11.37 0.41
N ALA A 24 -7.75 -11.79 1.25
CA ALA A 24 -6.63 -10.98 1.69
C ALA A 24 -5.38 -11.83 1.86
N GLU A 25 -4.27 -11.41 1.25
CA GLU A 25 -3.00 -12.13 1.29
C GLU A 25 -1.88 -11.19 1.69
N ALA A 26 -1.22 -11.48 2.82
CA ALA A 26 -0.02 -10.78 3.22
C ALA A 26 1.17 -11.26 2.38
N ARG A 27 1.78 -10.36 1.61
CA ARG A 27 2.90 -10.66 0.70
C ARG A 27 4.17 -9.93 1.12
N SER A 28 5.27 -10.66 1.20
CA SER A 28 6.63 -10.18 1.50
C SER A 28 7.63 -11.25 1.03
N PRO A 29 8.14 -11.17 -0.21
CA PRO A 29 8.11 -10.00 -1.09
C PRO A 29 6.77 -9.77 -1.82
N LEU A 30 6.55 -8.51 -2.19
CA LEU A 30 5.59 -8.06 -3.20
C LEU A 30 6.33 -7.05 -4.08
N ASP A 31 6.65 -7.44 -5.30
CA ASP A 31 7.45 -6.59 -6.19
C ASP A 31 6.57 -5.50 -6.81
N ALA A 32 7.12 -4.28 -6.95
CA ALA A 32 6.38 -3.14 -7.46
C ALA A 32 5.89 -3.35 -8.90
N GLU A 33 6.62 -4.15 -9.68
CA GLU A 33 6.30 -4.52 -11.06
C GLU A 33 5.04 -5.40 -11.17
N GLU A 34 4.64 -6.07 -10.08
CA GLU A 34 3.40 -6.86 -10.05
C GLU A 34 2.15 -6.02 -9.85
N LEU A 35 2.30 -4.80 -9.30
CA LEU A 35 1.19 -3.95 -8.90
C LEU A 35 0.25 -3.58 -10.06
N PRO A 36 0.74 -3.21 -11.26
CA PRO A 36 -0.15 -2.92 -12.40
C PRO A 36 -1.06 -4.09 -12.74
N ALA A 37 -0.52 -5.31 -12.85
CA ALA A 37 -1.29 -6.51 -13.19
C ALA A 37 -2.33 -6.86 -12.10
N LEU A 38 -1.98 -6.69 -10.82
CA LEU A 38 -2.93 -6.87 -9.72
C LEU A 38 -4.10 -5.87 -9.82
N LEU A 39 -3.78 -4.60 -10.05
CA LEU A 39 -4.77 -3.53 -10.16
C LEU A 39 -5.68 -3.70 -11.38
N GLU A 40 -5.13 -4.10 -12.53
CA GLU A 40 -5.90 -4.44 -13.74
C GLU A 40 -6.85 -5.62 -13.52
N ALA A 41 -6.44 -6.61 -12.72
CA ALA A 41 -7.29 -7.73 -12.32
C ALA A 41 -8.36 -7.35 -11.28
N GLY A 42 -8.54 -6.06 -10.96
CA GLY A 42 -9.50 -5.57 -9.99
C GLY A 42 -9.11 -5.83 -8.53
N ARG A 43 -7.85 -6.21 -8.26
CA ARG A 43 -7.32 -6.34 -6.91
C ARG A 43 -6.89 -4.96 -6.41
N LEU A 44 -6.81 -4.82 -5.10
CA LEU A 44 -6.21 -3.63 -4.45
C LEU A 44 -5.01 -4.08 -3.61
N ALA A 45 -4.09 -3.17 -3.30
CA ALA A 45 -2.94 -3.50 -2.46
C ALA A 45 -2.72 -2.47 -1.36
N MET A 46 -2.70 -2.92 -0.10
CA MET A 46 -2.22 -2.12 1.02
C MET A 46 -0.70 -2.22 1.08
N LEU A 47 0.00 -1.14 0.74
CA LEU A 47 1.46 -1.10 0.61
C LEU A 47 2.11 -0.53 1.87
N SER A 48 3.18 -1.18 2.33
CA SER A 48 4.02 -0.63 3.40
C SER A 48 5.01 0.38 2.80
N VAL A 49 4.79 1.65 3.07
CA VAL A 49 5.60 2.79 2.59
C VAL A 49 6.06 3.67 3.74
N HIS A 50 7.02 4.56 3.51
CA HIS A 50 7.37 5.60 4.46
C HIS A 50 6.36 6.77 4.40
N PRO A 51 5.94 7.39 5.54
CA PRO A 51 4.96 8.47 5.54
C PRO A 51 5.30 9.69 4.67
N SER A 52 6.59 9.96 4.45
CA SER A 52 7.04 11.11 3.65
C SER A 52 6.77 10.98 2.15
N ILE A 53 6.23 9.84 1.70
CA ILE A 53 5.65 9.71 0.35
C ILE A 53 4.58 10.78 0.08
N ARG A 54 3.91 11.29 1.13
CA ARG A 54 2.90 12.36 1.03
C ARG A 54 3.43 13.70 0.51
N THR A 55 4.74 13.90 0.54
CA THR A 55 5.46 15.08 0.03
C THR A 55 6.53 14.73 -1.00
N LEU A 56 6.65 13.46 -1.39
CA LEU A 56 7.74 12.94 -2.23
C LEU A 56 9.13 13.40 -1.75
N ASP A 57 9.38 13.26 -0.44
CA ASP A 57 10.67 13.60 0.16
C ASP A 57 11.84 12.89 -0.57
N PRO A 58 12.88 13.62 -1.01
CA PRO A 58 13.98 13.02 -1.77
C PRO A 58 14.80 12.01 -0.98
N GLN A 59 14.80 12.07 0.36
CA GLN A 59 15.64 11.25 1.23
C GLN A 59 14.88 10.76 2.47
N PRO A 60 13.88 9.87 2.33
CA PRO A 60 13.26 9.24 3.48
C PRO A 60 14.32 8.46 4.28
N PRO A 61 14.28 8.51 5.63
CA PRO A 61 15.28 7.85 6.47
C PRO A 61 15.25 6.32 6.37
N ARG A 62 14.13 5.75 5.90
CA ARG A 62 13.92 4.32 5.66
C ARG A 62 12.64 4.12 4.83
N ALA A 63 12.45 2.91 4.31
CA ALA A 63 11.17 2.48 3.76
C ALA A 63 10.18 1.98 4.83
N GLY A 64 8.90 1.93 4.48
CA GLY A 64 7.85 1.27 5.27
C GLY A 64 7.39 2.00 6.55
N GLY A 65 6.59 1.32 7.35
CA GLY A 65 6.09 1.83 8.65
C GLY A 65 4.82 2.68 8.55
N HIS A 66 4.25 2.83 7.35
CA HIS A 66 2.94 3.44 7.08
C HIS A 66 2.23 2.63 6.00
N LEU A 67 0.90 2.58 6.04
CA LEU A 67 0.09 1.86 5.06
C LEU A 67 -0.67 2.84 4.17
N VAL A 68 -0.60 2.59 2.87
CA VAL A 68 -1.39 3.28 1.84
C VAL A 68 -2.12 2.24 0.99
N LEU A 69 -3.22 2.61 0.36
CA LEU A 69 -3.96 1.72 -0.53
C LEU A 69 -3.67 2.09 -1.99
N ALA A 70 -3.02 1.21 -2.74
CA ALA A 70 -2.94 1.30 -4.18
C ALA A 70 -4.29 0.98 -4.81
N VAL A 71 -4.75 1.87 -5.69
CA VAL A 71 -6.10 1.83 -6.30
C VAL A 71 -6.11 1.94 -7.83
N GLY A 72 -4.96 2.18 -8.44
CA GLY A 72 -4.82 2.23 -9.89
C GLY A 72 -3.39 2.57 -10.29
N ALA A 73 -3.12 2.49 -11.59
CA ALA A 73 -1.82 2.81 -12.16
C ALA A 73 -1.97 3.33 -13.59
N ASP A 74 -1.00 4.12 -14.02
CA ASP A 74 -0.71 4.41 -15.42
C ASP A 74 0.79 4.13 -15.71
N GLU A 75 1.21 4.33 -16.95
CA GLU A 75 2.60 4.09 -17.40
C GLU A 75 3.65 4.81 -16.54
N GLY A 76 3.31 5.97 -15.96
CA GLY A 76 4.24 6.78 -15.18
C GLY A 76 4.03 6.73 -13.67
N HIS A 77 2.83 6.36 -13.20
CA HIS A 77 2.44 6.56 -11.81
C HIS A 77 1.62 5.40 -11.23
N LEU A 78 1.84 5.18 -9.93
CA LEU A 78 0.92 4.49 -9.05
C LEU A 78 -0.06 5.51 -8.44
N PHE A 79 -1.35 5.17 -8.36
CA PHE A 79 -2.35 5.96 -7.66
C PHE A 79 -2.64 5.36 -6.29
N ILE A 80 -2.55 6.18 -5.25
CA ILE A 80 -2.78 5.73 -3.86
C ILE A 80 -3.82 6.57 -3.12
N HIS A 81 -4.58 5.92 -2.24
CA HIS A 81 -5.20 6.58 -1.09
C HIS A 81 -4.25 6.50 0.10
N ASN A 82 -3.87 7.66 0.62
CA ASN A 82 -2.91 7.79 1.70
C ASN A 82 -3.56 8.47 2.92
N PRO A 83 -3.84 7.73 4.00
CA PRO A 83 -4.54 8.28 5.16
C PRO A 83 -3.77 9.37 5.90
N SER A 84 -2.45 9.49 5.70
CA SER A 84 -1.62 10.58 6.25
C SER A 84 -1.37 11.72 5.25
N GLY A 85 -1.97 11.65 4.06
CA GLY A 85 -1.85 12.66 3.03
C GLY A 85 -2.64 13.93 3.31
N PHE A 86 -2.35 14.98 2.56
CA PHE A 86 -3.06 16.25 2.64
C PHE A 86 -4.33 16.23 1.77
N PRO A 87 -5.46 16.76 2.26
CA PRO A 87 -6.74 16.72 1.53
C PRO A 87 -6.67 17.23 0.09
N ASN A 88 -5.83 18.23 -0.20
CA ASN A 88 -5.74 18.88 -1.50
C ASN A 88 -4.55 18.41 -2.35
N GLY A 89 -4.12 17.16 -2.21
CA GLY A 89 -3.12 16.63 -3.14
C GLY A 89 -2.68 15.20 -2.90
N SER A 90 -2.32 14.86 -1.65
CA SER A 90 -1.68 13.57 -1.38
C SER A 90 -2.54 12.59 -0.61
N GLN A 91 -3.80 12.89 -0.31
CA GLN A 91 -4.72 11.99 0.41
C GLN A 91 -5.48 11.02 -0.51
N SER A 92 -6.02 11.51 -1.62
CA SER A 92 -6.91 10.73 -2.50
C SER A 92 -6.41 10.70 -3.93
N PHE A 93 -6.33 9.50 -4.52
CA PHE A 93 -5.77 9.27 -5.87
C PHE A 93 -4.43 9.98 -6.07
N ALA A 94 -3.60 10.01 -5.03
CA ALA A 94 -2.31 10.67 -5.05
C ALA A 94 -1.41 9.93 -6.04
N ARG A 95 -0.83 10.67 -6.97
CA ARG A 95 0.02 10.15 -8.04
C ARG A 95 1.46 10.04 -7.52
N VAL A 96 1.99 8.83 -7.46
CA VAL A 96 3.38 8.55 -7.08
C VAL A 96 4.12 8.08 -8.33
N PRO A 97 5.15 8.80 -8.80
CA PRO A 97 5.95 8.34 -9.94
C PRO A 97 6.60 6.98 -9.64
N TRP A 98 6.61 6.07 -10.61
CA TRP A 98 7.23 4.75 -10.44
C TRP A 98 8.72 4.84 -10.07
N ALA A 99 9.44 5.76 -10.71
CA ALA A 99 10.85 6.04 -10.44
C ALA A 99 11.11 6.46 -8.98
N ASP A 100 10.10 7.01 -8.31
CA ASP A 100 10.20 7.54 -6.96
C ASP A 100 9.75 6.54 -5.88
N LEU A 101 8.92 5.56 -6.25
CA LEU A 101 8.26 4.64 -5.31
C LEU A 101 9.26 3.87 -4.44
N GLY A 102 10.35 3.39 -5.04
CA GLY A 102 11.38 2.58 -4.37
C GLY A 102 12.03 3.28 -3.17
N ARG A 103 12.01 4.62 -3.11
CA ARG A 103 12.52 5.39 -1.96
C ARG A 103 11.70 5.13 -0.69
N PHE A 104 10.40 4.90 -0.84
CA PHE A 104 9.45 4.80 0.27
C PHE A 104 8.96 3.38 0.50
N TYR A 105 8.82 2.60 -0.57
CA TYR A 105 8.17 1.29 -0.55
C TYR A 105 9.09 0.20 0.01
N ALA A 106 8.53 -0.62 0.90
CA ALA A 106 9.30 -1.63 1.63
C ALA A 106 9.18 -3.04 1.05
N GLY A 107 8.69 -3.18 -0.20
CA GLY A 107 8.60 -4.47 -0.92
C GLY A 107 7.63 -5.47 -0.28
N ARG A 108 6.62 -5.00 0.45
CA ARG A 108 5.64 -5.84 1.15
C ARG A 108 4.31 -5.15 1.31
N GLY A 109 3.25 -5.93 1.45
CA GLY A 109 1.90 -5.41 1.59
C GLY A 109 0.87 -6.49 1.88
N ILE A 110 -0.39 -6.12 1.71
CA ILE A 110 -1.54 -7.02 1.73
C ILE A 110 -2.29 -6.83 0.41
N VAL A 111 -2.42 -7.89 -0.38
CA VAL A 111 -3.23 -7.87 -1.61
C VAL A 111 -4.66 -8.24 -1.24
N LEU A 112 -5.59 -7.35 -1.54
CA LEU A 112 -7.02 -7.52 -1.32
C LEU A 112 -7.69 -7.95 -2.63
N GLY A 113 -8.66 -8.85 -2.53
CA GLY A 113 -9.48 -9.29 -3.66
C GLY A 113 -10.96 -9.17 -3.39
N SER A 114 -11.75 -9.76 -4.29
CA SER A 114 -13.18 -9.96 -4.07
C SER A 114 -13.43 -10.81 -2.83
N TYR A 115 -14.70 -10.91 -2.44
CA TYR A 115 -15.11 -11.84 -1.40
C TYR A 115 -14.65 -13.26 -1.75
N ALA A 116 -14.14 -13.98 -0.75
CA ALA A 116 -13.84 -15.39 -0.86
C ALA A 116 -15.17 -16.16 -0.87
N ASP A 117 -15.25 -17.18 -1.73
CA ASP A 117 -16.38 -18.13 -1.77
C ASP A 117 -16.48 -18.98 -0.48
#